data_AF-A0AA36IAL9-F1
#
_entry.id   AF-A0AA36IAL9-F1
#
_cell.length_a   1.000
_cell.length_b   1.000
_cell.length_c   1.000
_cell.angle_alpha   90.00
_cell.angle_beta   90.00
_cell.angle_gamma   90.00
#
_symmetry.space_group_name_H-M   'P 1'
#
loop_
_entity.id
_entity.type
_entity.pdbx_description
1 polymer ?
#
loop_
_entity_poly.entity_id
_entity_poly.type
_entity_poly.pdbx_seq_one_letter_code
_entity_poly.pdbx_strand_id
1 'polypeptide(L)'
;MVDSNNNPKSVDIPIPSNTSSSRSIDLIIRKLSEAIKKGKTLYDAQSPGDREEPPKEWDPWILSRDRMRFMRRRSKRQGWMKGMYGSYENWKKCHPFGAMPTVAPFHDFKWNDMVDRNHR
;
A
#
# COMPACT_ATOMS: atom_id res chain seq x y z
N MET A 1 -21.56 -6.93 -8.90
CA MET A 1 -22.35 -7.99 -9.53
C MET A 1 -23.70 -8.02 -8.84
N VAL A 2 -24.77 -7.66 -9.56
CA VAL A 2 -26.12 -7.53 -9.00
C VAL A 2 -27.01 -8.53 -9.72
N ASP A 3 -27.65 -9.38 -8.94
CA ASP A 3 -28.63 -10.37 -9.42
C ASP A 3 -30.05 -9.83 -9.28
N SER A 4 -31.02 -10.53 -9.86
CA SER A 4 -32.46 -10.16 -9.88
C SER A 4 -33.07 -9.91 -8.49
N ASN A 5 -32.52 -10.48 -7.43
CA ASN A 5 -32.96 -10.31 -6.04
C ASN A 5 -32.27 -9.17 -5.29
N ASN A 6 -31.35 -8.44 -5.92
CA ASN A 6 -30.56 -7.38 -5.28
C ASN A 6 -30.98 -5.99 -5.78
N ASN A 7 -30.91 -4.98 -4.89
CA ASN A 7 -31.21 -3.60 -5.25
C ASN A 7 -29.98 -2.90 -5.87
N PRO A 8 -30.02 -2.45 -7.14
CA PRO A 8 -28.88 -1.81 -7.79
C PRO A 8 -28.64 -0.36 -7.31
N LYS A 9 -29.58 0.28 -6.62
CA LYS A 9 -29.50 1.70 -6.23
C LYS A 9 -28.38 2.00 -5.23
N SER A 10 -27.86 1.00 -4.53
CA SER A 10 -26.77 1.15 -3.56
C SER A 10 -25.38 0.87 -4.13
N VAL A 11 -25.27 0.65 -5.46
CA VAL A 11 -24.01 0.28 -6.13
C VAL A 11 -23.72 1.31 -7.21
N ASP A 12 -22.50 1.87 -7.23
CA ASP A 12 -22.11 2.91 -8.18
C ASP A 12 -22.11 2.39 -9.64
N ILE A 13 -21.58 1.18 -9.84
CA ILE A 13 -21.49 0.52 -11.15
C ILE A 13 -22.14 -0.87 -11.03
N PRO A 14 -23.47 -0.98 -11.19
CA PRO A 14 -24.15 -2.25 -11.13
C PRO A 14 -23.86 -3.08 -12.39
N ILE A 15 -23.12 -4.18 -12.22
CA ILE A 15 -22.91 -5.18 -13.27
C ILE A 15 -24.00 -6.25 -13.15
N PRO A 16 -24.95 -6.36 -14.08
CA PRO A 16 -26.00 -7.38 -14.04
C PRO A 16 -25.38 -8.76 -14.31
N SER A 17 -25.60 -9.71 -13.39
CA SER A 17 -24.99 -11.04 -13.49
C SER A 17 -25.61 -12.04 -12.54
N ASN A 18 -25.61 -13.33 -12.92
CA ASN A 18 -25.92 -14.41 -11.99
C ASN A 18 -24.80 -14.53 -10.93
N THR A 19 -25.18 -14.38 -9.66
CA THR A 19 -24.26 -14.42 -8.50
C THR A 19 -24.23 -15.77 -7.79
N SER A 20 -25.05 -16.73 -8.24
CA SER A 20 -25.19 -18.04 -7.61
C SER A 20 -24.36 -19.12 -8.31
N SER A 21 -24.01 -18.94 -9.59
CA SER A 21 -23.18 -19.91 -10.33
C SER A 21 -21.68 -19.55 -10.21
N SER A 22 -20.87 -20.54 -9.82
CA SER A 22 -19.41 -20.36 -9.74
C SER A 22 -18.77 -20.01 -11.10
N ARG A 23 -19.32 -20.53 -12.20
CA ARG A 23 -18.83 -20.26 -13.57
C ARG A 23 -19.07 -18.82 -13.99
N SER A 24 -20.22 -18.23 -13.67
CA SER A 24 -20.51 -16.83 -14.02
C SER A 24 -19.65 -15.87 -13.21
N ILE A 25 -19.42 -16.17 -11.93
CA ILE A 25 -18.51 -15.42 -11.07
C ILE A 25 -17.08 -15.45 -11.64
N ASP A 26 -16.55 -16.64 -11.93
CA ASP A 26 -15.18 -16.79 -12.43
C ASP A 26 -14.99 -16.07 -13.77
N LEU A 27 -15.96 -16.17 -14.68
CA LEU A 27 -15.92 -15.46 -15.96
C LEU A 27 -15.80 -13.94 -15.78
N ILE A 28 -16.63 -13.36 -14.92
CA ILE A 28 -16.67 -11.90 -14.69
C ILE A 28 -15.41 -11.43 -13.98
N ILE A 29 -14.99 -12.14 -12.92
CA ILE A 29 -13.77 -11.80 -12.18
C ILE A 29 -12.54 -11.90 -13.08
N ARG A 30 -12.45 -12.93 -13.93
CA ARG A 30 -11.34 -13.09 -14.88
C ARG A 30 -11.28 -11.93 -15.85
N LYS A 31 -12.42 -11.54 -16.43
CA LYS A 31 -12.48 -10.42 -17.39
C LYS A 31 -12.18 -9.07 -16.75
N LEU A 32 -12.65 -8.83 -15.53
CA LEU A 32 -12.30 -7.64 -14.75
C LEU A 32 -10.79 -7.60 -14.48
N SER A 33 -10.20 -8.74 -14.08
CA SER A 33 -8.77 -8.84 -13.84
C SER A 33 -7.94 -8.59 -15.10
N GLU A 34 -8.37 -9.12 -16.25
CA GLU A 34 -7.76 -8.84 -17.57
C GLU A 34 -7.85 -7.35 -17.92
N ALA A 35 -9.00 -6.71 -17.70
CA ALA A 35 -9.20 -5.29 -17.97
C ALA A 35 -8.31 -4.41 -17.08
N ILE A 36 -8.19 -4.72 -15.79
CA ILE A 36 -7.30 -4.01 -14.86
C ILE A 36 -5.84 -4.14 -15.29
N LYS A 37 -5.41 -5.34 -15.68
CA LYS A 37 -4.05 -5.57 -16.19
C LYS A 37 -3.78 -4.71 -17.43
N LYS A 38 -4.71 -4.71 -18.39
CA LYS A 38 -4.61 -3.85 -19.59
C LYS A 38 -4.56 -2.37 -19.25
N GLY A 39 -5.41 -1.91 -18.32
CA GLY A 39 -5.42 -0.53 -17.84
C GLY A 39 -4.08 -0.12 -17.23
N LYS A 40 -3.48 -0.98 -16.39
CA LYS A 40 -2.15 -0.73 -15.81
C LYS A 40 -1.06 -0.68 -16.88
N THR A 41 -1.06 -1.61 -17.83
CA THR A 41 -0.05 -1.59 -18.91
C THR A 41 -0.17 -0.36 -19.79
N LEU A 42 -1.39 0.12 -20.04
CA LEU A 42 -1.61 1.35 -20.82
C LEU A 42 -1.18 2.59 -20.03
N TYR A 43 -1.48 2.63 -18.73
CA TYR A 43 -1.04 3.71 -17.84
C TYR A 43 0.49 3.80 -17.75
N ASP A 44 1.16 2.66 -17.61
CA ASP A 44 2.63 2.62 -17.56
C ASP A 44 3.27 3.02 -18.90
N ALA A 45 2.62 2.69 -20.02
CA ALA A 45 3.05 3.06 -21.36
C ALA A 45 2.83 4.55 -21.69
N GLN A 46 1.99 5.25 -20.93
CA GLN A 46 1.72 6.67 -21.14
C GLN A 46 2.88 7.54 -20.64
N SER A 47 3.24 8.55 -21.46
CA SER A 47 4.28 9.54 -21.12
C SER A 47 3.91 10.28 -19.82
N PRO A 48 4.87 10.60 -18.94
CA PRO A 48 4.60 11.20 -17.64
C PRO A 48 3.85 12.54 -17.70
N GLY A 49 3.87 13.25 -18.83
CA GLY A 49 3.15 14.52 -19.00
C GLY A 49 1.66 14.40 -19.33
N ASP A 50 1.20 13.25 -19.83
CA ASP A 50 -0.21 13.02 -20.20
C ASP A 50 -1.00 12.28 -19.12
N ARG A 51 -0.37 11.95 -17.98
CA ARG A 51 -1.03 11.23 -16.90
C ARG A 51 -1.93 12.20 -16.15
N GLU A 52 -3.22 11.86 -16.06
CA GLU A 52 -4.13 12.51 -15.12
C GLU A 52 -3.68 12.14 -13.69
N GLU A 53 -2.80 12.96 -13.10
CA GLU A 53 -2.48 12.84 -11.69
C GLU A 53 -3.69 13.31 -10.89
N PRO A 54 -4.38 12.43 -10.13
CA PRO A 54 -5.39 12.90 -9.21
C PRO A 54 -4.75 13.90 -8.25
N PRO A 55 -5.42 15.01 -7.92
CA PRO A 55 -4.87 15.97 -6.98
C PRO A 55 -4.51 15.22 -5.71
N LYS A 56 -3.33 15.54 -5.15
CA LYS A 56 -2.87 14.98 -3.87
C LYS A 56 -3.74 15.55 -2.76
N GLU A 57 -4.97 15.09 -2.69
CA GLU A 57 -5.93 15.42 -1.65
C GLU A 57 -5.63 14.58 -0.41
N TRP A 58 -5.86 15.19 0.74
CA TRP A 58 -5.73 14.52 2.02
C TRP A 58 -6.87 13.50 2.18
N ASP A 59 -6.58 12.21 1.97
CA ASP A 59 -7.53 11.13 2.23
C ASP A 59 -7.71 10.95 3.75
N PRO A 60 -8.87 11.29 4.36
CA PRO A 60 -9.10 11.13 5.79
C PRO A 60 -9.01 9.66 6.25
N TRP A 61 -9.20 8.72 5.32
CA TRP A 61 -9.11 7.29 5.59
C TRP A 61 -7.67 6.79 5.75
N ILE A 62 -6.67 7.57 5.31
CA ILE A 62 -5.25 7.25 5.49
C ILE A 62 -4.87 7.22 6.98
N LEU A 63 -5.53 8.02 7.81
CA LEU A 63 -5.38 8.07 9.27
C LEU A 63 -6.52 7.34 10.01
N SER A 64 -7.42 6.65 9.31
CA SER A 64 -8.50 5.91 9.97
C SER A 64 -7.93 4.95 11.01
N ARG A 65 -8.65 4.80 12.13
CA ARG A 65 -8.21 3.98 13.27
C ARG A 65 -7.96 2.53 12.85
N ASP A 66 -8.68 2.03 11.85
CA ASP A 66 -8.56 0.68 11.31
C ASP A 66 -7.33 0.52 10.39
N ARG A 67 -7.03 1.49 9.53
CA ARG A 67 -5.81 1.47 8.72
C ARG A 67 -4.56 1.68 9.59
N MET A 68 -4.65 2.55 10.60
CA MET A 68 -3.59 2.73 11.61
C MET A 68 -3.36 1.45 12.43
N ARG A 69 -4.40 0.66 12.72
CA ARG A 69 -4.24 -0.67 13.35
C ARG A 69 -3.50 -1.65 12.43
N PHE A 70 -3.79 -1.66 11.13
CA PHE A 70 -3.07 -2.48 10.15
C PHE A 70 -1.60 -2.03 9.98
N MET A 71 -1.34 -0.73 9.96
CA MET A 71 0.02 -0.15 9.87
C MET A 71 0.83 -0.42 11.16
N ARG A 72 0.21 -0.23 12.33
CA ARG A 72 0.84 -0.50 13.65
C ARG A 72 1.12 -1.98 13.88
N ARG A 73 0.36 -2.90 13.27
CA ARG A 73 0.65 -4.35 13.33
C ARG A 73 1.90 -4.77 12.53
N ARG A 74 2.46 -3.90 11.67
CA ARG A 74 3.78 -4.14 11.04
C ARG A 74 4.96 -3.65 11.88
N SER A 75 4.75 -2.96 13.01
CA SER A 75 5.85 -2.54 13.88
C SER A 75 5.98 -3.44 15.10
N LYS A 76 6.79 -4.49 14.97
CA LYS A 76 7.60 -4.90 16.12
C LYS A 76 9.10 -4.98 15.85
N ARG A 77 9.56 -5.07 14.59
CA ARG A 77 10.98 -4.91 14.22
C ARG A 77 11.07 -4.46 12.77
N GLN A 78 11.06 -3.15 12.50
CA GLN A 78 11.51 -2.68 11.19
C GLN A 78 12.99 -3.10 11.08
N GLY A 79 13.35 -3.88 10.06
CA GLY A 79 14.69 -4.51 9.97
C GLY A 79 15.84 -3.50 10.07
N TRP A 80 15.63 -2.29 9.56
CA TRP A 80 16.61 -1.20 9.65
C TRP A 80 16.84 -0.69 11.08
N MET A 81 15.84 -0.69 11.96
CA MET A 81 16.03 -0.32 13.37
C MET A 81 16.87 -1.34 14.13
N LYS A 82 16.72 -2.63 13.79
CA LYS A 82 17.60 -3.69 14.32
C LYS A 82 19.04 -3.48 13.82
N GLY A 83 19.22 -3.09 12.56
CA GLY A 83 20.53 -2.75 12.01
C GLY A 83 21.15 -1.49 12.63
N MET A 84 20.34 -0.48 12.95
CA MET A 84 20.81 0.83 13.41
C MET A 84 21.07 0.89 14.93
N TYR A 85 20.27 0.19 15.75
CA TYR A 85 20.35 0.28 17.21
C TYR A 85 20.70 -1.04 17.89
N GLY A 86 20.66 -2.16 17.16
CA GLY A 86 20.95 -3.51 17.67
C GLY A 86 19.86 -4.06 18.60
N SER A 87 19.66 -3.38 19.74
CA SER A 87 18.71 -3.73 20.79
C SER A 87 17.72 -2.59 21.09
N TYR A 88 16.61 -2.95 21.71
CA TYR A 88 15.57 -1.99 22.10
C TYR A 88 16.02 -1.05 23.23
N GLU A 89 16.91 -1.52 24.10
CA GLU A 89 17.46 -0.71 25.20
C GLU A 89 18.40 0.38 24.67
N ASN A 90 19.21 0.06 23.67
CA ASN A 90 20.04 1.05 22.96
C ASN A 90 19.18 2.06 22.22
N TRP A 91 18.09 1.62 21.59
CA TRP A 91 17.14 2.54 20.96
C TRP A 91 16.51 3.53 21.97
N LYS A 92 16.07 3.04 23.14
CA LYS A 92 15.51 3.90 24.21
C LYS A 92 16.52 4.90 24.74
N LYS A 93 17.80 4.51 24.87
CA LYS A 93 18.88 5.44 25.26
C LYS A 93 19.04 6.57 24.25
N CYS A 94 18.93 6.27 22.95
CA CYS A 94 19.04 7.28 21.90
C CYS A 94 17.76 8.12 21.71
N HIS A 95 16.60 7.63 22.15
CA HIS A 95 15.30 8.31 22.00
C HIS A 95 14.56 8.35 23.33
N PRO A 96 15.04 9.16 24.30
CA PRO A 96 14.49 9.18 25.66
C PRO A 96 13.01 9.59 25.71
N PHE A 97 12.52 10.34 24.72
CA PHE A 97 11.13 10.77 24.62
C PHE A 97 10.23 9.84 23.79
N GLY A 98 10.75 8.71 23.29
CA GLY A 98 9.98 7.67 22.60
C GLY A 98 9.37 8.07 21.24
N ALA A 99 9.61 9.29 20.77
CA ALA A 99 9.14 9.76 19.47
C ALA A 99 9.95 9.06 18.36
N MET A 100 9.28 8.19 17.60
CA MET A 100 9.84 7.65 16.37
C MET A 100 9.79 8.75 15.29
N PRO A 101 10.90 9.07 14.61
CA PRO A 101 10.81 9.85 13.38
C PRO A 101 9.91 9.09 12.41
N THR A 102 8.88 9.76 11.89
CA THR A 102 7.85 9.17 11.00
C THR A 102 8.42 8.73 9.66
N VAL A 103 9.63 9.18 9.33
CA VAL A 103 10.34 8.86 8.09
C VAL A 103 11.70 8.30 8.48
N ALA A 104 12.07 7.15 7.91
CA ALA A 104 13.44 6.69 8.00
C ALA A 104 14.35 7.80 7.44
N PRO A 105 15.50 8.11 8.08
CA PRO A 105 16.41 9.11 7.54
C PRO A 105 16.77 8.70 6.11
N PHE A 106 16.61 9.64 5.17
CA PHE A 106 16.99 9.42 3.78
C PHE A 106 18.48 9.11 3.76
N HIS A 107 18.82 7.91 3.30
CA HIS A 107 20.19 7.48 3.15
C HIS A 107 20.56 7.61 1.69
N ASP A 108 21.40 8.59 1.35
CA ASP A 108 21.92 8.75 0.01
C ASP A 108 22.82 7.55 -0.33
N PHE A 109 22.35 6.75 -1.28
CA PHE A 109 23.05 5.55 -1.71
C PHE A 109 24.43 5.91 -2.29
N LYS A 110 25.48 5.33 -1.72
CA LYS A 110 26.85 5.35 -2.25
C LYS A 110 27.27 3.93 -2.63
N TRP A 111 28.09 3.80 -3.66
CA TRP A 111 28.48 2.49 -4.20
C TRP A 111 29.23 1.60 -3.18
N ASN A 112 29.89 2.20 -2.18
CA ASN A 112 30.64 1.50 -1.12
C ASN A 112 29.90 1.42 0.24
N ASP A 113 28.60 1.69 0.27
CA ASP A 113 27.85 1.89 1.53
C ASP A 113 27.83 0.69 2.48
N MET A 114 28.03 -0.54 1.97
CA MET A 114 28.12 -1.73 2.82
C MET A 114 29.45 -1.86 3.56
N VAL A 115 30.54 -1.32 3.01
CA VAL A 115 31.87 -1.40 3.63
C VAL A 115 31.96 -0.42 4.80
N ASP A 116 31.43 0.79 4.63
CA ASP A 116 31.44 1.84 5.66
C ASP A 116 30.60 1.49 6.90
N ARG A 117 29.57 0.65 6.75
CA ARG A 117 28.72 0.20 7.86
C ARG A 117 29.36 -0.85 8.75
N ASN A 118 30.32 -1.62 8.24
CA ASN A 118 31.00 -2.65 9.01
C ASN A 118 32.17 -2.12 9.84
N HIS A 119 32.57 -0.85 9.63
CA HIS A 119 33.68 -0.20 10.33
C HIS A 119 33.24 0.80 11.42
N ARG A 120 31.95 0.84 11.77
CA ARG A 120 31.41 1.62 12.89
C ARG A 120 30.86 0.70 13.99
#